data_AF-A0A1E1WW96-F1
#
_entry.id   AF-A0A1E1WW96-F1
#
_cell.length_a   1.000
_cell.length_b   1.000
_cell.length_c   1.000
_cell.angle_alpha   90.00
_cell.angle_beta   90.00
_cell.angle_gamma   90.00
#
_symmetry.space_group_name_H-M   'P 1'
#
loop_
_entity.id
_entity.type
_entity.pdbx_description
1 polymer ?
#
loop_
_entity_poly.entity_id
_entity_poly.type
_entity_poly.pdbx_seq_one_letter_code
_entity_poly.pdbx_strand_id
1 'polypeptide(L)'
;WELHVENICKKISTAAGAISRCRTFLPTQIKIQLYHALFASHINYCNLVWGTTTGTNKQKILTVQKRIIRYIGNQPYRSHTAHLFATYKIIPVTSLYDFRILRTFYFSNGPFHDFVIATASLQRHERIVSTRSTDKWYIPRFRTYYKHQSIKHNLPSLLNMYIFPAKPAINQLRQRFLNTL
;
A
#
# COMPACT_ATOMS: atom_id res chain seq x y z
N TRP A 1 -6.77 -6.37 14.90
CA TRP A 1 -7.43 -5.95 13.64
C TRP A 1 -8.14 -7.08 12.89
N GLU A 2 -8.28 -8.28 13.46
CA GLU A 2 -8.81 -9.45 12.73
C GLU A 2 -10.30 -9.29 12.37
N LEU A 3 -11.15 -9.02 13.35
CA LEU A 3 -12.59 -8.77 13.12
C LEU A 3 -12.85 -7.69 12.07
N HIS A 4 -12.06 -6.60 12.11
CA HIS A 4 -12.17 -5.53 11.12
C HIS A 4 -11.82 -6.00 9.71
N VAL A 5 -10.71 -6.73 9.57
CA VAL A 5 -10.27 -7.31 8.29
C VAL A 5 -11.29 -8.32 7.77
N GLU A 6 -11.89 -9.13 8.63
CA GLU A 6 -12.94 -10.08 8.24
C GLU A 6 -14.18 -9.36 7.71
N ASN A 7 -14.62 -8.30 8.38
CA ASN A 7 -15.74 -7.48 7.93
C ASN A 7 -15.44 -6.81 6.58
N ILE A 8 -14.23 -6.30 6.40
CA ILE A 8 -13.77 -5.79 5.09
C ILE A 8 -13.80 -6.91 4.06
N CYS A 9 -13.24 -8.09 4.37
CA CYS A 9 -13.15 -9.24 3.48
C CYS A 9 -14.53 -9.69 2.98
N LYS A 10 -15.55 -9.67 3.85
CA LYS A 10 -16.95 -9.92 3.48
C LYS A 10 -17.44 -8.90 2.46
N LYS A 11 -17.29 -7.59 2.74
CA LYS A 11 -17.70 -6.51 1.83
C LYS A 11 -16.99 -6.58 0.48
N ILE A 12 -15.67 -6.68 0.45
CA ILE A 12 -14.91 -6.77 -0.82
C ILE A 12 -15.18 -8.07 -1.58
N SER A 13 -15.58 -9.15 -0.90
CA SER A 13 -15.98 -10.39 -1.57
C SER A 13 -17.31 -10.25 -2.29
N THR A 14 -18.27 -9.52 -1.71
CA THR A 14 -19.52 -9.18 -2.43
C THR A 14 -19.24 -8.35 -3.68
N ALA A 15 -18.34 -7.36 -3.59
CA ALA A 15 -17.88 -6.58 -4.74
C ALA A 15 -17.24 -7.48 -5.83
N ALA A 16 -16.44 -8.47 -5.43
CA ALA A 16 -15.87 -9.44 -6.36
C ALA A 16 -16.94 -10.27 -7.07
N GLY A 17 -18.00 -10.67 -6.36
CA GLY A 17 -19.15 -11.36 -6.96
C GLY A 17 -19.90 -10.51 -7.98
N ALA A 18 -20.15 -9.24 -7.66
CA ALA A 18 -20.79 -8.29 -8.57
C ALA A 18 -19.97 -8.10 -9.87
N ILE A 19 -18.66 -7.87 -9.76
CA ILE A 19 -17.77 -7.73 -10.92
C ILE A 19 -17.70 -9.05 -11.71
N SER A 20 -17.72 -10.20 -11.03
CA SER A 20 -17.70 -11.50 -11.71
C SER A 20 -18.90 -11.72 -12.62
N ARG A 21 -20.10 -11.30 -12.20
CA ARG A 21 -21.33 -11.41 -13.00
C ARG A 21 -21.31 -10.50 -14.22
N CYS A 22 -20.68 -9.33 -14.09
CA CYS A 22 -20.67 -8.32 -15.14
C CYS A 22 -19.44 -8.40 -16.07
N ARG A 23 -18.53 -9.36 -15.84
CA ARG A 23 -17.21 -9.36 -16.48
C ARG A 23 -17.24 -9.58 -18.00
N THR A 24 -18.23 -10.32 -18.48
CA THR A 24 -18.35 -10.76 -19.89
C THR A 24 -18.88 -9.66 -20.81
N PHE A 25 -19.76 -8.79 -20.31
CA PHE A 25 -20.38 -7.73 -21.11
C PHE A 25 -19.80 -6.33 -20.84
N LEU A 26 -19.20 -6.08 -19.67
CA LEU A 26 -18.63 -4.76 -19.38
C LEU A 26 -17.23 -4.57 -19.99
N PRO A 27 -16.96 -3.41 -20.64
CA PRO A 27 -15.62 -2.99 -21.01
C PRO A 27 -14.69 -2.91 -19.81
N THR A 28 -13.39 -3.15 -20.04
CA THR A 28 -12.34 -3.15 -19.00
C THR A 28 -12.31 -1.86 -18.19
N GLN A 29 -12.53 -0.70 -18.84
CA GLN A 29 -12.53 0.59 -18.16
C GLN A 29 -13.62 0.71 -17.08
N ILE A 30 -14.83 0.25 -17.36
CA ILE A 30 -15.94 0.26 -16.41
C ILE A 30 -15.66 -0.71 -15.26
N LYS A 31 -15.06 -1.87 -15.55
CA LYS A 31 -14.66 -2.84 -14.52
C LYS A 31 -13.61 -2.25 -13.55
N ILE A 32 -12.68 -1.43 -14.05
CA ILE A 32 -11.71 -0.70 -13.22
C ILE A 32 -12.41 0.37 -12.36
N GLN A 33 -13.39 1.10 -12.91
CA GLN A 33 -14.19 2.05 -12.13
C GLN A 33 -14.95 1.37 -11.00
N LEU A 34 -15.60 0.23 -11.27
CA LEU A 34 -16.27 -0.58 -10.25
C LEU A 34 -15.30 -1.07 -9.18
N TYR A 35 -14.08 -1.47 -9.58
CA TYR A 35 -13.03 -1.80 -8.62
C TYR A 35 -12.71 -0.62 -7.70
N HIS A 36 -12.55 0.59 -8.23
CA HIS A 36 -12.27 1.76 -7.41
C HIS A 36 -13.45 2.11 -6.49
N ALA A 37 -14.68 2.02 -6.98
CA ALA A 37 -15.90 2.35 -6.24
C ALA A 37 -16.19 1.35 -5.11
N LEU A 38 -16.06 0.05 -5.36
CA LEU A 38 -16.52 -1.00 -4.43
C LEU A 38 -15.39 -1.63 -3.62
N PHE A 39 -14.19 -1.80 -4.21
CA PHE A 39 -13.06 -2.41 -3.52
C PHE A 39 -12.16 -1.35 -2.90
N ALA A 40 -11.68 -0.41 -3.73
CA ALA A 40 -10.67 0.54 -3.29
C ALA A 40 -11.21 1.47 -2.21
N SER A 41 -12.48 1.88 -2.26
CA SER A 41 -13.13 2.69 -1.20
C SER A 41 -13.01 2.06 0.19
N HIS A 42 -13.35 0.78 0.34
CA HIS A 42 -13.24 0.04 1.60
C HIS A 42 -11.80 -0.13 2.08
N ILE A 43 -10.88 -0.44 1.17
CA ILE A 43 -9.45 -0.55 1.51
C ILE A 43 -8.83 0.83 1.77
N ASN A 44 -9.39 1.89 1.19
CA ASN A 44 -8.96 3.26 1.35
C ASN A 44 -9.28 3.82 2.73
N TYR A 45 -10.42 3.43 3.29
CA TYR A 45 -10.82 3.86 4.61
C TYR A 45 -9.81 3.47 5.70
N CYS A 46 -9.29 4.48 6.41
CA CYS A 46 -8.39 4.34 7.56
C CYS A 46 -7.19 3.38 7.38
N ASN A 47 -6.70 3.20 6.15
CA ASN A 47 -5.64 2.22 5.86
C ASN A 47 -4.36 2.44 6.67
N LEU A 48 -4.00 3.70 6.97
CA LEU A 48 -2.82 4.00 7.78
C LEU A 48 -2.95 3.52 9.23
N VAL A 49 -4.17 3.23 9.70
CA VAL A 49 -4.44 2.78 11.08
C VAL A 49 -4.37 1.25 11.18
N TRP A 50 -5.03 0.53 10.28
CA TRP A 50 -5.11 -0.94 10.32
C TRP A 50 -4.18 -1.65 9.33
N GLY A 51 -3.54 -0.93 8.41
CA GLY A 51 -2.67 -1.45 7.36
C GLY A 51 -1.37 -2.09 7.87
N THR A 52 -1.05 -1.92 9.16
CA THR A 52 0.06 -2.58 9.86
C THR A 52 -0.28 -3.98 10.37
N THR A 53 -1.49 -4.47 10.06
CA THR A 53 -1.94 -5.81 10.43
C THR A 53 -1.00 -6.93 9.95
N THR A 54 -1.21 -8.12 10.48
CA THR A 54 -0.42 -9.33 10.19
C THR A 54 -0.37 -9.65 8.70
N GLY A 55 0.73 -10.30 8.28
CA GLY A 55 0.91 -10.75 6.89
C GLY A 55 -0.24 -11.66 6.42
N THR A 56 -0.76 -12.51 7.30
CA THR A 56 -1.91 -13.38 7.03
C THR A 56 -3.16 -12.58 6.66
N ASN A 57 -3.46 -11.50 7.38
CA ASN A 57 -4.59 -10.62 7.09
C ASN A 57 -4.40 -9.87 5.76
N LYS A 58 -3.19 -9.39 5.47
CA LYS A 58 -2.88 -8.79 4.17
C LYS A 58 -3.06 -9.79 3.01
N GLN A 59 -2.65 -11.04 3.21
CA GLN A 59 -2.81 -12.11 2.22
C GLN A 59 -4.28 -12.46 1.95
N LYS A 60 -5.15 -12.47 2.97
CA LYS A 60 -6.60 -12.66 2.79
C LYS A 60 -7.17 -11.60 1.85
N ILE A 61 -6.85 -10.32 2.08
CA ILE A 61 -7.31 -9.22 1.24
C ILE A 61 -6.69 -9.30 -0.17
N LEU A 62 -5.40 -9.58 -0.26
CA LEU A 62 -4.69 -9.72 -1.54
C LEU A 62 -5.30 -10.83 -2.40
N THR A 63 -5.73 -11.94 -1.80
CA THR A 63 -6.37 -13.05 -2.52
C THR A 63 -7.66 -12.59 -3.19
N VAL A 64 -8.50 -11.80 -2.49
CA VAL A 64 -9.70 -11.21 -3.08
C VAL A 64 -9.35 -10.18 -4.15
N GLN A 65 -8.33 -9.36 -3.93
CA GLN A 65 -7.85 -8.38 -4.91
C GLN A 65 -7.41 -9.06 -6.23
N LYS A 66 -6.57 -10.11 -6.14
CA LYS A 66 -6.12 -10.91 -7.29
C LYS A 66 -7.30 -11.51 -8.04
N ARG A 67 -8.31 -12.01 -7.32
CA ARG A 67 -9.54 -12.55 -7.92
C ARG A 67 -10.28 -11.48 -8.73
N ILE A 68 -10.46 -10.28 -8.19
CA ILE A 68 -11.12 -9.17 -8.91
C ILE A 68 -10.32 -8.76 -10.15
N ILE A 69 -9.01 -8.64 -10.02
CA ILE A 69 -8.14 -8.25 -11.14
C ILE A 69 -8.22 -9.25 -12.30
N ARG A 70 -8.31 -10.56 -12.01
CA ARG A 70 -8.60 -11.56 -13.05
C ARG A 70 -9.94 -11.33 -13.73
N TYR A 71 -10.97 -10.94 -12.99
CA TYR A 71 -12.28 -10.63 -13.58
C TYR A 71 -12.24 -9.36 -14.44
N ILE A 72 -11.47 -8.34 -14.04
CA ILE A 72 -11.24 -7.15 -14.87
C ILE A 72 -10.59 -7.57 -16.20
N GLY A 73 -9.57 -8.42 -16.17
CA GLY A 73 -8.87 -8.88 -17.36
C GLY A 73 -9.47 -10.07 -18.09
N ASN A 74 -10.65 -10.56 -17.67
CA ASN A 74 -11.27 -11.79 -18.19
C ASN A 74 -10.31 -12.99 -18.23
N GLN A 75 -9.39 -13.07 -17.27
CA GLN A 75 -8.37 -14.11 -17.21
C GLN A 75 -8.87 -15.35 -16.45
N PRO A 76 -8.36 -16.55 -16.78
CA PRO A 76 -8.73 -17.78 -16.09
C PRO A 76 -8.28 -17.76 -14.63
N TYR A 77 -8.91 -18.60 -13.79
CA TYR A 77 -8.72 -18.59 -12.33
C TYR A 77 -7.25 -18.73 -11.88
N ARG A 78 -6.46 -19.55 -12.59
CA ARG A 78 -5.05 -19.84 -12.28
C ARG A 78 -4.04 -18.92 -12.98
N SER A 79 -4.51 -17.91 -13.72
CA SER A 79 -3.62 -16.95 -14.39
C SER A 79 -2.77 -16.14 -13.39
N HIS A 80 -1.52 -15.88 -13.78
CA HIS A 80 -0.64 -14.96 -13.07
C HIS A 80 -1.21 -13.54 -13.13
N THR A 81 -1.25 -12.85 -11.99
CA THR A 81 -1.86 -11.52 -11.90
C THR A 81 -0.86 -10.37 -11.88
N ALA A 82 0.44 -10.63 -11.74
CA ALA A 82 1.48 -9.60 -11.61
C ALA A 82 1.43 -8.59 -12.78
N HIS A 83 1.40 -9.07 -14.03
CA HIS A 83 1.31 -8.21 -15.21
C HIS A 83 0.02 -7.37 -15.25
N LEU A 84 -1.10 -7.87 -14.70
CA LEU A 84 -2.38 -7.17 -14.67
C LEU A 84 -2.36 -5.98 -13.69
N PHE A 85 -1.64 -6.10 -12.57
CA PHE A 85 -1.48 -4.97 -11.64
C PHE A 85 -0.78 -3.79 -12.31
N ALA A 86 0.31 -4.06 -13.04
CA ALA A 86 1.02 -3.04 -13.81
C ALA A 86 0.15 -2.46 -14.93
N THR A 87 -0.52 -3.33 -15.71
CA THR A 87 -1.39 -2.93 -16.84
C THR A 87 -2.51 -2.00 -16.39
N TYR A 88 -3.20 -2.34 -15.28
CA TYR A 88 -4.30 -1.54 -14.74
C TYR A 88 -3.84 -0.45 -13.77
N LYS A 89 -2.53 -0.31 -13.55
CA LYS A 89 -1.93 0.65 -12.59
C LYS A 89 -2.51 0.51 -11.18
N ILE A 90 -2.87 -0.70 -10.77
CA ILE A 90 -3.43 -1.00 -9.44
C ILE A 90 -2.29 -1.42 -8.51
N ILE A 91 -2.22 -0.81 -7.32
CA ILE A 91 -1.20 -1.15 -6.31
C ILE A 91 -1.67 -2.37 -5.51
N PRO A 92 -0.82 -3.40 -5.32
CA PRO A 92 -1.10 -4.52 -4.43
C PRO A 92 -1.37 -4.06 -2.98
N VAL A 93 -2.30 -4.72 -2.28
CA VAL A 93 -2.64 -4.38 -0.89
C VAL A 93 -1.44 -4.54 0.06
N THR A 94 -0.49 -5.42 -0.28
CA THR A 94 0.74 -5.64 0.50
C THR A 94 1.60 -4.39 0.58
N SER A 95 1.76 -3.66 -0.53
CA SER A 95 2.57 -2.44 -0.65
C SER A 95 1.77 -1.15 -0.50
N LEU A 96 0.44 -1.25 -0.35
CA LEU A 96 -0.45 -0.10 -0.28
C LEU A 96 -0.23 0.77 0.96
N TYR A 97 0.07 0.16 2.11
CA TYR A 97 0.35 0.89 3.34
C TYR A 97 1.62 1.76 3.19
N ASP A 98 2.69 1.15 2.68
CA ASP A 98 3.98 1.82 2.45
C ASP A 98 3.84 2.98 1.47
N PHE A 99 3.15 2.75 0.35
CA PHE A 99 2.84 3.79 -0.62
C PHE A 99 2.11 4.96 0.03
N ARG A 100 1.16 4.69 0.94
CA ARG A 100 0.39 5.76 1.59
C ARG A 100 1.20 6.55 2.58
N ILE A 101 2.04 5.91 3.39
CA ILE A 101 2.94 6.63 4.30
C ILE A 101 3.84 7.57 3.51
N LEU A 102 4.49 7.07 2.46
CA LEU A 102 5.37 7.89 1.65
C LEU A 102 4.60 9.00 0.94
N ARG A 103 3.40 8.69 0.42
CA ARG A 103 2.56 9.71 -0.20
C ARG A 103 2.17 10.80 0.80
N THR A 104 1.77 10.45 2.02
CA THR A 104 1.46 11.43 3.05
C THR A 104 2.68 12.25 3.40
N PHE A 105 3.85 11.63 3.56
CA PHE A 105 5.07 12.34 3.91
C PHE A 105 5.50 13.35 2.83
N TYR A 106 5.51 12.96 1.55
CA TYR A 106 5.99 13.85 0.48
C TYR A 106 4.96 14.89 0.02
N PHE A 107 3.67 14.61 0.11
CA PHE A 107 2.62 15.43 -0.51
C PHE A 107 1.62 16.04 0.48
N SER A 108 1.84 15.94 1.78
CA SER A 108 0.99 16.64 2.76
C SER A 108 1.25 18.14 2.82
N ASN A 109 0.28 18.88 3.34
CA ASN A 109 0.42 20.28 3.71
C ASN A 109 1.47 20.45 4.82
N GLY A 110 2.12 21.62 4.87
CA GLY A 110 3.16 21.95 5.88
C GLY A 110 2.83 21.53 7.32
N PRO A 111 1.72 21.99 7.94
CA PRO A 111 1.43 21.66 9.33
C PRO A 111 1.21 20.16 9.57
N PHE A 112 0.64 19.45 8.58
CA PHE A 112 0.47 18.01 8.68
C PHE A 112 1.79 17.26 8.48
N HIS A 113 2.67 17.77 7.62
CA HIS A 113 4.01 17.24 7.44
C HIS A 113 4.81 17.32 8.75
N ASP A 114 4.77 18.48 9.42
CA ASP A 114 5.44 18.69 10.71
C ASP A 114 4.85 17.78 11.78
N PHE A 115 3.52 17.61 11.80
CA PHE A 115 2.86 16.64 12.67
C PHE A 115 3.36 15.20 12.43
N VAL A 116 3.51 14.78 11.17
CA VAL A 116 4.03 13.44 10.83
C VAL A 116 5.48 13.27 11.28
N ILE A 117 6.34 14.28 11.04
CA ILE A 117 7.73 14.30 11.49
C ILE A 117 7.81 14.18 13.01
N ALA A 118 7.04 14.99 13.73
CA ALA A 118 7.00 14.99 15.19
C ALA A 118 6.50 13.64 15.74
N THR A 119 5.43 13.10 15.16
CA THR A 119 4.85 11.80 15.58
C THR A 119 5.82 10.65 15.35
N ALA A 120 6.55 10.67 14.23
CA ALA A 120 7.55 9.67 13.90
C ALA A 120 8.88 9.85 14.67
N SER A 121 9.06 10.98 15.37
CA SER A 121 10.34 11.36 15.99
C SER A 121 11.51 11.21 15.00
N LEU A 122 11.32 11.72 13.79
CA LEU A 122 12.21 11.48 12.66
C LEU A 122 13.55 12.19 12.87
N GLN A 123 14.64 11.44 12.93
CA GLN A 123 16.00 11.98 13.11
C GLN A 123 16.88 11.59 11.92
N ARG A 124 17.59 12.58 11.36
CA ARG A 124 18.65 12.28 10.38
C ARG A 124 19.86 11.72 11.10
N HIS A 125 20.56 10.80 10.44
CA HIS A 125 21.88 10.40 10.90
C HIS A 125 22.85 11.57 10.71
N GLU A 126 23.15 12.28 11.78
CA GLU A 126 24.23 13.26 11.82
C GLU A 126 25.56 12.50 11.88
N ARG A 127 26.28 12.44 10.77
CA ARG A 127 27.61 11.80 10.74
C ARG A 127 28.59 12.60 9.90
N ILE A 128 29.82 12.63 10.39
CA ILE A 128 30.95 13.40 9.87
C ILE A 128 31.60 12.70 8.66
N VAL A 129 31.44 11.38 8.51
CA VAL A 129 32.13 10.59 7.47
C VAL A 129 31.13 9.82 6.61
N SER A 130 31.32 9.88 5.29
CA SER A 130 30.53 9.15 4.28
C SER A 130 31.06 7.73 4.10
N THR A 131 30.35 6.73 4.63
CA THR A 131 30.59 5.32 4.30
C THR A 131 29.63 4.87 3.19
N ARG A 132 30.09 4.01 2.27
CA ARG A 132 29.46 3.70 0.96
C ARG A 132 28.00 3.20 0.98
N SER A 133 27.43 2.81 2.13
CA SER A 133 26.05 2.30 2.22
C SER A 133 25.35 2.73 3.52
N THR A 134 25.18 4.03 3.73
CA THR A 134 24.56 4.54 4.96
C THR A 134 23.11 4.92 4.80
N ASP A 135 22.29 4.38 5.69
CA ASP A 135 20.94 4.85 5.98
C ASP A 135 20.94 6.35 6.32
N LYS A 136 20.08 7.11 5.65
CA LYS A 136 19.93 8.56 5.86
C LYS A 136 19.20 8.88 7.17
N TRP A 137 18.27 8.01 7.55
CA TRP A 137 17.40 8.18 8.70
C TRP A 137 17.74 7.18 9.79
N TYR A 138 17.76 7.64 11.04
CA TYR A 138 17.96 6.76 12.18
C TYR A 138 16.72 5.90 12.45
N ILE A 139 16.92 4.59 12.57
CA ILE A 139 15.86 3.65 12.93
C ILE A 139 16.04 3.25 14.40
N PRO A 140 15.13 3.67 15.31
CA PRO A 140 15.18 3.27 16.71
C PRO A 140 14.97 1.76 16.88
N ARG A 141 15.71 1.15 17.82
CA ARG A 141 15.53 -0.26 18.17
C ARG A 141 14.36 -0.43 19.14
N PHE A 142 13.49 -1.38 18.84
CA PHE A 142 12.33 -1.69 19.67
C PHE A 142 12.35 -3.15 20.10
N ARG A 143 11.90 -3.40 21.34
CA ARG A 143 11.79 -4.75 21.89
C ARG A 143 10.53 -5.49 21.45
N THR A 144 9.45 -4.76 21.18
CA THR A 144 8.11 -5.35 20.94
C THR A 144 7.70 -5.24 19.47
N TYR A 145 7.10 -6.31 18.96
CA TYR A 145 6.53 -6.35 17.60
C TYR A 145 5.50 -5.25 17.35
N TYR A 146 4.73 -4.87 18.39
CA TYR A 146 3.79 -3.76 18.32
C TYR A 146 4.48 -2.43 17.97
N LYS A 147 5.65 -2.14 18.54
CA LYS A 147 6.39 -0.91 18.21
C LYS A 147 7.00 -0.95 16.80
N HIS A 148 7.34 -2.11 16.27
CA HIS A 148 7.72 -2.24 14.85
C HIS A 148 6.59 -1.89 13.89
N GLN A 149 5.33 -1.97 14.32
CA GLN A 149 4.18 -1.51 13.54
C GLN A 149 3.94 0.00 13.65
N SER A 150 4.65 0.71 14.53
CA SER A 150 4.44 2.14 14.73
C SER A 150 5.04 2.97 13.59
N ILE A 151 4.50 4.18 13.41
CA ILE A 151 5.05 5.13 12.42
C ILE A 151 6.51 5.51 12.72
N LYS A 152 6.92 5.49 14.00
CA LYS A 152 8.30 5.72 14.44
C LYS A 152 9.30 4.71 13.89
N HIS A 153 8.85 3.49 13.63
CA HIS A 153 9.66 2.46 12.98
C HIS A 153 9.50 2.50 11.45
N ASN A 154 8.23 2.50 11.00
CA ASN A 154 7.91 2.30 9.59
C ASN A 154 8.36 3.46 8.71
N LEU A 155 8.20 4.72 9.15
CA LEU A 155 8.55 5.86 8.31
C LEU A 155 10.08 5.94 8.05
N PRO A 156 10.97 5.93 9.07
CA PRO A 156 12.42 5.90 8.82
C PRO A 156 12.86 4.72 7.97
N SER A 157 12.32 3.52 8.23
CA SER A 157 12.62 2.31 7.47
C SER A 157 12.26 2.43 6.00
N LEU A 158 11.06 2.94 5.69
CA LEU A 158 10.61 3.17 4.31
C LEU A 158 11.44 4.24 3.59
N LEU A 159 11.85 5.30 4.29
CA LEU A 159 12.68 6.34 3.69
C LEU A 159 14.11 5.87 3.38
N ASN A 160 14.65 4.95 4.18
CA ASN A 160 15.93 4.30 3.90
C ASN A 160 15.82 3.26 2.78
N MET A 161 14.70 2.53 2.70
CA MET A 161 14.45 1.57 1.62
C MET A 161 14.21 2.25 0.26
N TYR A 162 13.45 3.34 0.24
CA TYR A 162 13.10 4.09 -0.96
C TYR A 162 13.80 5.44 -0.98
N ILE A 163 15.10 5.42 -1.25
CA ILE A 163 15.91 6.65 -1.35
C ILE A 163 15.55 7.40 -2.64
N PHE A 164 15.02 8.61 -2.49
CA PHE A 164 14.85 9.55 -3.59
C PHE A 164 15.89 10.67 -3.50
N PRO A 165 16.49 11.10 -4.63
CA PRO A 165 17.45 12.20 -4.65
C PRO A 165 16.77 13.57 -4.40
N ALA A 166 15.53 13.72 -4.85
CA ALA A 166 14.67 14.88 -4.63
C ALA A 166 13.23 14.41 -4.40
N LYS A 167 12.33 15.31 -4.01
CA LYS A 167 10.89 15.00 -3.86
C LYS A 167 10.35 14.40 -5.18
N PRO A 168 9.92 13.13 -5.19
CA PRO A 168 9.49 12.49 -6.43
C PRO A 168 8.13 13.03 -6.88
N ALA A 169 7.83 12.92 -8.18
CA ALA A 169 6.46 13.11 -8.66
C ALA A 169 5.55 11.95 -8.19
N ILE A 170 4.24 12.21 -8.03
CA ILE A 170 3.28 11.18 -7.55
C ILE A 170 3.32 9.93 -8.45
N ASN A 171 3.46 10.12 -9.76
CA ASN A 171 3.51 9.04 -10.73
C ASN A 171 4.79 8.20 -10.57
N GLN A 172 5.94 8.83 -10.31
CA GLN A 172 7.21 8.15 -10.07
C GLN A 172 7.15 7.31 -8.79
N LEU A 173 6.56 7.87 -7.73
CA LEU A 173 6.35 7.13 -6.48
C LEU A 173 5.44 5.92 -6.73
N ARG A 174 4.33 6.11 -7.45
CA ARG A 174 3.37 5.03 -7.75
C ARG A 174 4.00 3.89 -8.53
N GLN A 175 4.82 4.18 -9.53
CA GLN A 175 5.47 3.16 -10.38
C GLN A 175 6.34 2.18 -9.56
N ARG A 176 7.06 2.67 -8.54
CA ARG A 176 7.88 1.82 -7.66
C ARG A 176 7.08 0.72 -6.97
N PHE A 177 5.79 0.96 -6.71
CA PHE A 177 4.93 0.02 -5.99
C PHE A 177 4.12 -0.91 -6.89
N LEU A 178 4.08 -0.67 -8.20
CA LEU A 178 3.34 -1.51 -9.14
C LEU A 178 4.05 -2.85 -9.45
N ASN A 179 5.38 -2.90 -9.29
CA ASN A 179 6.21 -4.05 -9.66
C ASN A 179 6.58 -4.96 -8.46
N THR A 180 5.90 -4.84 -7.33
CA THR A 180 6.31 -5.47 -6.04
C THR A 180 5.68 -6.83 -5.77
N LEU A 181 5.33 -7.61 -6.81
CA LEU A 181 4.78 -8.97 -6.72
C LEU A 181 5.60 -9.94 -7.56
#